data_AF-A0A353B128-F1
#
_entry.id   AF-A0A353B128-F1
#
_cell.length_a   1.000
_cell.length_b   1.000
_cell.length_c   1.000
_cell.angle_alpha   90.00
_cell.angle_beta   90.00
_cell.angle_gamma   90.00
#
_symmetry.space_group_name_H-M   'P 1'
#
loop_
_entity.id
_entity.type
_entity.pdbx_description
1 polymer ?
#
loop_
_entity_poly.entity_id
_entity_poly.type
_entity_poly.pdbx_seq_one_letter_code
_entity_poly.pdbx_strand_id
1 'polypeptide(L)'
;MPALGRVGVSRKIEDDKHRRELRQILLDLNPPKGLGFIVRTAGQERSRKELGRDMAYLLRLWKVLVKRVQNTPGPICIYEESDMIIKTIRDIFSEEIDTILVDEKKAYDRAKEFLELVMPKYVDRLKFYDESEPLFHKYDLEKEIALIQRRTVPLKGGGSIVIDPTEALVAIDVNSGSFRTDDSAEENAFQLNLAASKEIARQLRLRDLGGVIVNDFIDMRHESHRRKVERSLRDAMRRDRARTKILRTSPFGLIEMTRQRIRPGLKKSVYEDCPCCQGRGVVKSGESMAIEVVRILMMACQLPKAKRVTIRVNDKVAAYLNNKKRREVIDIEEATGANVQILGSEGLFPEHMECDCRDSAGNLISLPFLEEDKVNAKA
;
A
#
# COMPACT_ATOMS: atom_id res chain seq x y z
N MET A 1 -7.38 31.49 0.77
CA MET A 1 -7.68 31.85 2.17
C MET A 1 -8.44 33.16 2.18
N PRO A 2 -9.77 33.11 2.36
CA PRO A 2 -10.56 34.32 2.54
C PRO A 2 -10.06 35.11 3.76
N ALA A 3 -9.97 36.44 3.65
CA ALA A 3 -9.61 37.40 4.70
C ALA A 3 -8.14 37.50 5.16
N LEU A 4 -7.21 36.62 4.71
CA LEU A 4 -5.80 36.69 5.14
C LEU A 4 -4.95 37.72 4.37
N GLY A 5 -5.39 38.18 3.19
CA GLY A 5 -4.74 39.23 2.39
C GLY A 5 -3.26 39.04 2.04
N ARG A 6 -2.71 37.83 2.22
CA ARG A 6 -1.27 37.54 2.10
C ARG A 6 -0.98 36.50 1.02
N VAL A 7 0.05 36.78 0.24
CA VAL A 7 0.67 35.85 -0.70
C VAL A 7 1.87 35.20 -0.03
N GLY A 8 1.92 33.86 -0.02
CA GLY A 8 2.97 33.08 0.61
C GLY A 8 3.40 31.85 -0.17
N VAL A 9 4.51 31.25 0.26
CA VAL A 9 5.06 30.00 -0.27
C VAL A 9 5.36 29.08 0.92
N SER A 10 5.05 27.79 0.77
CA SER A 10 5.28 26.76 1.80
C SER A 10 6.69 26.82 2.38
N ARG A 11 6.80 26.70 3.71
CA ARG A 11 8.10 26.64 4.42
C ARG A 11 8.87 25.33 4.17
N LYS A 12 8.20 24.30 3.64
CA LYS A 12 8.82 23.01 3.30
C LYS A 12 9.57 23.03 1.96
N ILE A 13 9.51 24.13 1.23
CA ILE A 13 10.37 24.37 0.07
C ILE A 13 11.63 25.00 0.65
N GLU A 14 12.76 24.31 0.59
CA GLU A 14 14.01 24.70 1.27
C GLU A 14 14.82 25.73 0.44
N ASP A 15 14.67 25.69 -0.89
CA ASP A 15 15.39 26.61 -1.78
C ASP A 15 14.76 28.01 -1.76
N ASP A 16 15.46 28.94 -1.10
CA ASP A 16 15.02 30.33 -0.98
C ASP A 16 14.97 31.08 -2.31
N LYS A 17 15.80 30.73 -3.30
CA LYS A 17 15.73 31.31 -4.65
C LYS A 17 14.44 30.87 -5.33
N HIS A 18 14.17 29.56 -5.32
CA HIS A 18 12.96 28.98 -5.88
C HIS A 18 11.68 29.53 -5.21
N ARG A 19 11.71 29.75 -3.89
CA ARG A 19 10.59 30.39 -3.17
C ARG A 19 10.33 31.82 -3.63
N ARG A 20 11.38 32.60 -3.88
CA ARG A 20 11.24 33.97 -4.39
C ARG A 20 10.65 33.95 -5.80
N GLU A 21 11.10 33.05 -6.66
CA GLU A 21 10.56 32.86 -8.01
C GLU A 21 9.06 32.50 -7.97
N LEU A 22 8.67 31.50 -7.18
CA LEU A 22 7.26 31.13 -7.01
C LEU A 22 6.41 32.26 -6.44
N ARG A 23 6.95 33.04 -5.51
CA ARG A 23 6.27 34.21 -4.96
C ARG A 23 6.05 35.27 -6.03
N GLN A 24 7.06 35.53 -6.88
CA GLN A 24 6.95 36.46 -7.98
C GLN A 24 5.90 36.00 -8.99
N ILE A 25 5.92 34.72 -9.38
CA ILE A 25 4.89 34.15 -10.26
C ILE A 25 3.49 34.38 -9.69
N LEU A 26 3.29 34.17 -8.39
CA LEU A 26 1.98 34.38 -7.75
C LEU A 26 1.57 35.86 -7.74
N LEU A 27 2.52 36.78 -7.55
CA LEU A 27 2.25 38.23 -7.66
C LEU A 27 1.89 38.63 -9.09
N ASP A 28 2.61 38.10 -10.07
CA ASP A 28 2.37 38.37 -11.50
C ASP A 28 1.04 37.80 -12.01
N LEU A 29 0.41 36.88 -11.26
CA LEU A 29 -0.93 36.39 -11.52
C LEU A 29 -2.03 37.36 -11.05
N ASN A 30 -1.67 38.44 -10.35
CA ASN A 30 -2.59 39.48 -9.85
C ASN A 30 -3.75 38.92 -9.00
N PRO A 31 -3.45 38.32 -7.83
CA PRO A 31 -4.48 37.80 -6.94
C PRO A 31 -5.41 38.93 -6.44
N PRO A 32 -6.73 38.70 -6.34
CA PRO A 32 -7.67 39.72 -5.87
C PRO A 32 -7.35 40.22 -4.46
N LYS A 33 -7.52 41.54 -4.25
CA LYS A 33 -7.32 42.18 -2.95
C LYS A 33 -8.23 41.56 -1.88
N GLY A 34 -7.72 41.41 -0.66
CA GLY A 34 -8.45 40.81 0.47
C GLY A 34 -8.43 39.28 0.54
N LEU A 35 -7.94 38.60 -0.50
CA LEU A 35 -7.76 37.14 -0.50
C LEU A 35 -6.28 36.79 -0.36
N GLY A 36 -5.99 35.76 0.44
CA GLY A 36 -4.66 35.19 0.60
C GLY A 36 -4.47 33.91 -0.20
N PHE A 37 -3.28 33.73 -0.78
CA PHE A 37 -2.90 32.56 -1.56
C PHE A 37 -1.56 32.02 -1.08
N ILE A 38 -1.44 30.70 -0.98
CA ILE A 38 -0.20 30.04 -0.56
C ILE A 38 0.14 28.97 -1.58
N VAL A 39 1.33 29.07 -2.20
CA VAL A 39 1.87 28.00 -3.02
C VAL A 39 2.29 26.84 -2.11
N ARG A 40 1.59 25.71 -2.22
CA ARG A 40 1.91 24.48 -1.46
C ARG A 40 3.15 23.82 -2.04
N THR A 41 3.78 22.93 -1.27
CA THR A 41 4.97 22.17 -1.72
C THR A 41 4.73 21.41 -3.02
N ALA A 42 3.52 20.88 -3.24
CA ALA A 42 3.14 20.21 -4.49
C ALA A 42 3.07 21.15 -5.71
N GLY A 43 2.96 22.46 -5.48
CA GLY A 43 2.98 23.48 -6.53
C GLY A 43 4.37 23.96 -6.91
N GLN A 44 5.44 23.44 -6.29
CA GLN A 44 6.79 23.98 -6.46
C GLN A 44 7.31 23.82 -7.91
N GLU A 45 6.94 22.73 -8.59
CA GLU A 45 7.38 22.42 -9.96
C GLU A 45 6.32 22.76 -11.02
N ARG A 46 5.25 23.47 -10.62
CA ARG A 46 4.16 23.82 -11.52
C ARG A 46 4.44 25.11 -12.26
N SER A 47 4.05 25.12 -13.53
CA SER A 47 4.17 26.28 -14.41
C SER A 47 3.26 27.43 -13.96
N ARG A 48 3.60 28.65 -14.37
CA ARG A 48 2.75 29.84 -14.16
C ARG A 48 1.32 29.63 -14.69
N LYS A 49 1.17 28.93 -15.82
CA LYS A 49 -0.14 28.63 -16.42
C LYS A 49 -0.97 27.72 -15.50
N GLU A 50 -0.36 26.67 -14.95
CA GLU A 50 -1.03 25.76 -14.02
C GLU A 50 -1.43 26.47 -12.71
N LEU A 51 -0.52 27.25 -12.12
CA LEU A 51 -0.81 28.03 -10.91
C LEU A 51 -1.93 29.07 -11.14
N GLY A 52 -1.94 29.70 -12.33
CA GLY A 52 -3.01 30.63 -12.71
C GLY A 52 -4.37 29.95 -12.85
N ARG A 53 -4.41 28.74 -13.43
CA ARG A 53 -5.65 27.93 -13.51
C ARG A 53 -6.15 27.55 -12.13
N ASP A 54 -5.28 27.11 -11.24
CA ASP A 54 -5.64 26.73 -9.86
C ASP A 54 -6.18 27.93 -9.08
N MET A 55 -5.53 29.09 -9.20
CA MET A 55 -6.03 30.33 -8.61
C MET A 55 -7.42 30.70 -9.15
N ALA A 56 -7.62 30.63 -10.47
CA ALA A 56 -8.91 30.91 -11.09
C ALA A 56 -10.00 29.93 -10.63
N TYR A 57 -9.67 28.65 -10.47
CA TYR A 57 -10.53 27.64 -9.88
C TYR A 57 -10.97 28.02 -8.46
N LEU A 58 -10.01 28.29 -7.57
CA LEU A 58 -10.29 28.65 -6.17
C LEU A 58 -11.16 29.90 -6.07
N LEU A 59 -10.97 30.88 -6.97
CA LEU A 59 -11.79 32.09 -7.03
C LEU A 59 -13.23 31.80 -7.49
N ARG A 60 -13.42 30.94 -8.49
CA ARG A 60 -14.77 30.54 -8.94
C ARG A 60 -15.50 29.77 -7.85
N LEU A 61 -14.83 28.78 -7.25
CA LEU A 61 -15.37 28.02 -6.13
C LEU A 61 -15.80 28.97 -5.01
N TRP A 62 -14.93 29.89 -4.59
CA TRP A 62 -15.26 30.87 -3.55
C TRP A 62 -16.51 31.69 -3.88
N LYS A 63 -16.65 32.18 -5.11
CA LYS A 63 -17.86 32.92 -5.53
C LYS A 63 -19.12 32.07 -5.43
N VAL A 64 -19.05 30.79 -5.83
CA VAL A 64 -20.18 29.85 -5.73
C VAL A 64 -20.56 29.62 -4.27
N LEU A 65 -19.57 29.40 -3.40
CA LEU A 65 -19.81 29.21 -1.96
C LEU A 65 -20.49 30.42 -1.33
N VAL A 66 -19.98 31.63 -1.60
CA VAL A 66 -20.58 32.87 -1.10
C VAL A 66 -22.03 33.03 -1.59
N LYS A 67 -22.30 32.78 -2.87
CA LYS A 67 -23.66 32.85 -3.43
C LYS A 67 -24.60 31.82 -2.78
N ARG A 68 -24.13 30.60 -2.55
CA ARG A 68 -24.92 29.53 -1.92
C ARG A 68 -25.25 29.84 -0.46
N VAL A 69 -24.29 30.39 0.29
CA VAL A 69 -24.48 30.90 1.66
C VAL A 69 -25.54 31.98 1.70
N GLN A 70 -25.49 32.95 0.77
CA GLN A 70 -26.43 34.07 0.74
C GLN A 70 -27.86 33.64 0.37
N ASN A 71 -28.00 32.65 -0.51
CA ASN A 71 -29.29 32.29 -1.10
C ASN A 71 -30.02 31.15 -0.38
N THR A 72 -29.40 30.49 0.61
CA THR A 72 -29.99 29.32 1.26
C THR A 72 -30.21 29.57 2.75
N PRO A 73 -31.47 29.74 3.22
CA PRO A 73 -31.75 29.84 4.64
C PRO A 73 -31.67 28.47 5.31
N GLY A 74 -31.00 28.40 6.47
CA GLY A 74 -30.94 27.20 7.31
C GLY A 74 -29.63 26.39 7.21
N PRO A 75 -29.46 25.38 8.09
CA PRO A 75 -28.27 24.54 8.10
C PRO A 75 -28.25 23.60 6.88
N ILE A 76 -27.26 23.75 6.01
CA ILE A 76 -27.07 22.93 4.81
C ILE A 76 -25.58 22.67 4.55
N CYS A 77 -25.25 21.54 3.91
CA CYS A 77 -23.93 21.33 3.34
C CYS A 77 -23.69 22.30 2.17
N ILE A 78 -22.80 23.28 2.37
CA ILE A 78 -22.44 24.27 1.34
C ILE A 78 -21.34 23.71 0.42
N TYR A 79 -20.43 22.90 0.96
CA TYR A 79 -19.31 22.29 0.25
C TYR A 79 -18.84 21.01 0.95
N GLU A 80 -18.66 19.95 0.18
CA GLU A 80 -18.14 18.68 0.64
C GLU A 80 -16.78 18.40 -0.04
N GLU A 81 -15.69 18.57 0.71
CA GLU A 81 -14.32 18.31 0.23
C GLU A 81 -14.04 16.81 0.01
N SER A 82 -14.85 15.94 0.63
CA SER A 82 -14.64 14.49 0.67
C SER A 82 -15.12 13.74 -0.56
N ASP A 83 -15.84 14.39 -1.48
CA ASP A 83 -16.33 13.74 -2.70
C ASP A 83 -15.13 13.25 -3.55
N MET A 84 -15.03 11.94 -3.69
CA MET A 84 -13.94 11.29 -4.39
C MET A 84 -13.88 11.70 -5.87
N ILE A 85 -15.02 11.89 -6.53
CA ILE A 85 -15.09 12.24 -7.95
C ILE A 85 -14.57 13.65 -8.15
N ILE A 86 -15.06 14.61 -7.35
CA ILE A 86 -14.62 16.01 -7.41
C ILE A 86 -13.12 16.11 -7.16
N LYS A 87 -12.64 15.44 -6.10
CA LYS A 87 -11.22 15.38 -5.77
C LYS A 87 -10.39 14.76 -6.90
N THR A 88 -10.89 13.70 -7.53
CA THR A 88 -10.20 13.00 -8.62
C THR A 88 -10.12 13.88 -9.86
N ILE A 89 -11.20 14.53 -10.27
CA ILE A 89 -11.18 15.47 -11.40
C ILE A 89 -10.24 16.64 -11.09
N ARG A 90 -10.37 17.29 -9.92
CA ARG A 90 -9.51 18.42 -9.54
C ARG A 90 -8.02 18.06 -9.54
N ASP A 91 -7.68 16.90 -8.99
CA ASP A 91 -6.28 16.54 -8.80
C ASP A 91 -5.69 15.89 -10.07
N ILE A 92 -6.47 15.08 -10.82
CA ILE A 92 -6.02 14.30 -11.99
C ILE A 92 -6.22 14.97 -13.33
N PHE A 93 -7.29 15.73 -13.50
CA PHE A 93 -7.63 16.25 -14.82
C PHE A 93 -6.54 17.16 -15.40
N SER A 94 -6.18 16.92 -16.65
CA SER A 94 -5.26 17.75 -17.43
C SER A 94 -5.82 17.96 -18.83
N GLU A 95 -5.26 18.93 -19.56
CA GLU A 95 -5.67 19.22 -20.94
C GLU A 95 -5.42 18.04 -21.90
N GLU A 96 -4.55 17.11 -21.52
CA GLU A 96 -4.22 15.88 -22.26
C GLU A 96 -5.28 14.78 -22.10
N ILE A 97 -6.23 14.91 -21.17
CA ILE A 97 -7.29 13.91 -20.97
C ILE A 97 -8.45 14.21 -21.92
N ASP A 98 -8.65 13.37 -22.91
CA ASP A 98 -9.68 13.56 -23.94
C ASP A 98 -11.11 13.32 -23.46
N THR A 99 -11.32 12.37 -22.55
CA THR A 99 -12.67 11.97 -22.09
C THR A 99 -12.65 11.50 -20.65
N ILE A 100 -13.71 11.84 -19.90
CA ILE A 100 -14.02 11.33 -18.56
C ILE A 100 -15.29 10.49 -18.70
N LEU A 101 -15.20 9.19 -18.40
CA LEU A 101 -16.34 8.27 -18.43
C LEU A 101 -16.83 8.02 -17.01
N VAL A 102 -18.15 8.08 -16.82
CA VAL A 102 -18.81 7.80 -15.54
C VAL A 102 -20.04 6.93 -15.81
N ASP A 103 -20.10 5.77 -15.16
CA ASP A 103 -21.14 4.75 -15.33
C ASP A 103 -22.29 4.86 -14.30
N GLU A 104 -22.11 5.63 -13.23
CA GLU A 104 -23.17 5.93 -12.26
C GLU A 104 -23.80 7.30 -12.51
N LYS A 105 -25.14 7.34 -12.69
CA LYS A 105 -25.87 8.58 -13.03
C LYS A 105 -25.67 9.71 -12.01
N LYS A 106 -25.77 9.40 -10.71
CA LYS A 106 -25.56 10.38 -9.62
C LYS A 106 -24.13 10.92 -9.59
N ALA A 107 -23.14 10.08 -9.91
CA ALA A 107 -21.75 10.49 -10.02
C ALA A 107 -21.53 11.41 -11.24
N TYR A 108 -22.14 11.08 -12.37
CA TYR A 108 -22.09 11.88 -13.59
C TYR A 108 -22.68 13.28 -13.37
N ASP A 109 -23.87 13.38 -12.79
CA ASP A 109 -24.54 14.66 -12.57
C ASP A 109 -23.72 15.56 -11.63
N ARG A 110 -23.14 15.00 -10.55
CA ARG A 110 -22.20 15.71 -9.67
C ARG A 110 -20.93 16.18 -10.39
N ALA A 111 -20.33 15.30 -11.19
CA ALA A 111 -19.14 15.65 -11.98
C ALA A 111 -19.45 16.77 -12.99
N LYS A 112 -20.64 16.72 -13.60
CA LYS A 112 -21.11 17.72 -14.56
C LYS A 112 -21.29 19.09 -13.90
N GLU A 113 -22.02 19.13 -12.78
CA GLU A 113 -22.19 20.36 -11.99
C GLU A 113 -20.83 20.96 -11.60
N PHE A 114 -19.91 20.12 -11.14
CA PHE A 114 -18.56 20.57 -10.81
C PHE A 114 -17.82 21.15 -12.01
N LEU A 115 -17.81 20.45 -13.16
CA LEU A 115 -17.13 20.91 -14.37
C LEU A 115 -17.76 22.20 -14.91
N GLU A 116 -19.09 22.35 -14.91
CA GLU A 116 -19.75 23.58 -15.36
C GLU A 116 -19.35 24.79 -14.52
N LEU A 117 -19.23 24.62 -13.21
CA LEU A 117 -18.85 25.69 -12.28
C LEU A 117 -17.36 26.04 -12.39
N VAL A 118 -16.50 25.04 -12.52
CA VAL A 118 -15.05 25.17 -12.33
C VAL A 118 -14.29 25.20 -13.64
N MET A 119 -14.69 24.38 -14.59
CA MET A 119 -13.97 24.05 -15.83
C MET A 119 -14.93 23.95 -17.03
N PRO A 120 -15.76 24.99 -17.32
CA PRO A 120 -16.88 24.88 -18.27
C PRO A 120 -16.44 24.50 -19.69
N LYS A 121 -15.21 24.85 -20.08
CA LYS A 121 -14.64 24.49 -21.39
C LYS A 121 -14.42 22.98 -21.59
N TYR A 122 -14.44 22.19 -20.52
CA TYR A 122 -14.15 20.76 -20.55
C TYR A 122 -15.37 19.89 -20.23
N VAL A 123 -16.55 20.50 -20.07
CA VAL A 123 -17.79 19.76 -19.77
C VAL A 123 -18.11 18.74 -20.86
N ASP A 124 -17.86 19.07 -22.13
CA ASP A 124 -18.09 18.17 -23.28
C ASP A 124 -17.21 16.90 -23.26
N ARG A 125 -16.13 16.89 -22.45
CA ARG A 125 -15.29 15.71 -22.26
C ARG A 125 -15.91 14.71 -21.27
N LEU A 126 -16.89 15.12 -20.46
CA LEU A 126 -17.59 14.25 -19.54
C LEU A 126 -18.72 13.51 -20.26
N LYS A 127 -18.60 12.19 -20.34
CA LYS A 127 -19.57 11.31 -21.00
C LYS A 127 -20.16 10.32 -19.99
N PHE A 128 -21.48 10.16 -20.05
CA PHE A 128 -22.17 9.13 -19.29
C PHE A 128 -21.98 7.81 -20.05
N TYR A 129 -21.63 6.77 -19.31
CA TYR A 129 -21.45 5.43 -19.85
C TYR A 129 -22.68 4.60 -19.47
N ASP A 130 -23.50 4.25 -20.47
CA ASP A 130 -24.79 3.56 -20.30
C ASP A 130 -24.84 2.20 -21.00
N GLU A 131 -23.69 1.71 -21.46
CA GLU A 131 -23.59 0.43 -22.14
C GLU A 131 -23.73 -0.75 -21.16
N SER A 132 -24.19 -1.89 -21.66
CA SER A 132 -24.42 -3.10 -20.86
C SER A 132 -23.13 -3.77 -20.37
N GLU A 133 -22.03 -3.61 -21.12
CA GLU A 133 -20.73 -4.14 -20.74
C GLU A 133 -20.11 -3.27 -19.63
N PRO A 134 -19.58 -3.83 -18.53
CA PRO A 134 -18.96 -3.02 -17.47
C PRO A 134 -17.82 -2.13 -17.99
N LEU A 135 -17.77 -0.88 -17.54
CA LEU A 135 -16.84 0.14 -18.04
C LEU A 135 -15.38 -0.33 -18.01
N PHE A 136 -14.89 -0.89 -16.89
CA PHE A 136 -13.51 -1.34 -16.78
C PHE A 136 -13.21 -2.60 -17.61
N HIS A 137 -14.22 -3.43 -17.87
CA HIS A 137 -14.07 -4.60 -18.73
C HIS A 137 -13.88 -4.19 -20.19
N LYS A 138 -14.73 -3.27 -20.68
CA LYS A 138 -14.65 -2.74 -22.06
C LYS A 138 -13.28 -2.16 -22.42
N TYR A 139 -12.59 -1.56 -21.45
CA TYR A 139 -11.27 -0.94 -21.63
C TYR A 139 -10.11 -1.82 -21.12
N ASP A 140 -10.33 -3.12 -20.88
CA ASP A 140 -9.31 -4.09 -20.42
C ASP A 140 -8.61 -3.70 -19.10
N LEU A 141 -9.23 -2.85 -18.27
CA LEU A 141 -8.64 -2.36 -17.02
C LEU A 141 -8.73 -3.39 -15.88
N GLU A 142 -9.67 -4.33 -15.93
CA GLU A 142 -9.84 -5.37 -14.90
C GLU A 142 -8.57 -6.18 -14.68
N LYS A 143 -7.87 -6.55 -15.77
CA LYS A 143 -6.60 -7.28 -15.69
C LYS A 143 -5.53 -6.46 -14.98
N GLU A 144 -5.46 -5.17 -15.27
CA GLU A 144 -4.51 -4.24 -14.64
C GLU A 144 -4.83 -4.03 -13.17
N ILE A 145 -6.10 -3.90 -12.80
CA ILE A 145 -6.55 -3.78 -11.41
C ILE A 145 -6.19 -5.03 -10.62
N ALA A 146 -6.40 -6.22 -11.20
CA ALA A 146 -6.01 -7.48 -10.57
C ALA A 146 -4.50 -7.58 -10.34
N LEU A 147 -3.66 -6.98 -11.20
CA LEU A 147 -2.21 -6.94 -11.03
C LEU A 147 -1.75 -6.05 -9.86
N ILE A 148 -2.53 -5.04 -9.46
CA ILE A 148 -2.18 -4.10 -8.37
C ILE A 148 -1.92 -4.86 -7.06
N GLN A 149 -2.61 -5.97 -6.83
CA GLN A 149 -2.48 -6.73 -5.58
C GLN A 149 -1.50 -7.91 -5.67
N ARG A 150 -1.01 -8.25 -6.87
CA ARG A 150 -0.07 -9.36 -7.02
C ARG A 150 1.31 -9.00 -6.50
N ARG A 151 1.98 -9.96 -5.86
CA ARG A 151 3.40 -9.82 -5.48
C ARG A 151 4.30 -9.64 -6.71
N THR A 152 4.03 -10.40 -7.76
CA THR A 152 4.81 -10.39 -9.01
C THR A 152 4.02 -9.73 -10.14
N VAL A 153 4.66 -8.80 -10.85
CA VAL A 153 4.08 -8.07 -11.99
C VAL A 153 4.91 -8.36 -13.25
N PRO A 154 4.31 -8.89 -14.33
CA PRO A 154 5.04 -9.17 -15.56
C PRO A 154 5.45 -7.88 -16.28
N LEU A 155 6.62 -7.89 -16.92
CA LEU A 155 7.10 -6.78 -17.73
C LEU A 155 6.77 -7.00 -19.21
N LYS A 156 6.59 -5.90 -19.95
CA LYS A 156 6.42 -5.94 -21.41
C LYS A 156 7.72 -6.45 -22.05
N GLY A 157 7.63 -7.53 -22.81
CA GLY A 157 8.78 -8.18 -23.45
C GLY A 157 9.19 -9.47 -22.75
N GLY A 158 8.92 -9.64 -21.45
CA GLY A 158 9.33 -10.78 -20.64
C GLY A 158 9.97 -10.32 -19.33
N GLY A 159 10.22 -11.26 -18.41
CA GLY A 159 10.64 -10.95 -17.05
C GLY A 159 9.52 -10.39 -16.17
N SER A 160 9.85 -10.00 -14.96
CA SER A 160 8.88 -9.52 -13.97
C SER A 160 9.53 -8.70 -12.87
N ILE A 161 8.77 -7.82 -12.23
CA ILE A 161 9.17 -7.21 -10.96
C ILE A 161 8.44 -7.91 -9.80
N VAL A 162 9.14 -8.05 -8.68
CA VAL A 162 8.63 -8.61 -7.43
C VAL A 162 8.61 -7.49 -6.40
N ILE A 163 7.45 -7.24 -5.78
CA ILE A 163 7.26 -6.13 -4.84
C ILE A 163 6.95 -6.70 -3.46
N ASP A 164 7.85 -6.46 -2.50
CA ASP A 164 7.75 -6.91 -1.12
C ASP A 164 7.72 -5.71 -0.15
N PRO A 165 6.52 -5.29 0.29
CA PRO A 165 6.38 -4.34 1.37
C PRO A 165 6.78 -4.99 2.70
N THR A 166 7.72 -4.40 3.40
CA THR A 166 8.10 -4.75 4.78
C THR A 166 7.54 -3.72 5.76
N GLU A 167 7.88 -3.85 7.04
CA GLU A 167 7.50 -2.89 8.06
C GLU A 167 8.10 -1.49 7.79
N ALA A 168 9.38 -1.43 7.45
CA ALA A 168 10.13 -0.18 7.34
C ALA A 168 10.26 0.34 5.89
N LEU A 169 10.32 -0.55 4.91
CA LEU A 169 10.61 -0.21 3.52
C LEU A 169 9.86 -1.10 2.52
N VAL A 170 9.89 -0.74 1.25
CA VAL A 170 9.43 -1.59 0.15
C VAL A 170 10.65 -2.05 -0.64
N ALA A 171 10.86 -3.35 -0.73
CA ALA A 171 11.88 -3.94 -1.59
C ALA A 171 11.24 -4.31 -2.94
N ILE A 172 11.92 -3.97 -4.04
CA ILE A 172 11.48 -4.30 -5.39
C ILE A 172 12.63 -4.97 -6.13
N ASP A 173 12.42 -6.19 -6.59
CA ASP A 173 13.41 -7.01 -7.30
C ASP A 173 13.01 -7.19 -8.78
N VAL A 174 14.01 -7.18 -9.68
CA VAL A 174 13.81 -7.30 -11.13
C VAL A 174 14.33 -8.65 -11.62
N ASN A 175 13.41 -9.50 -12.09
CA ASN A 175 13.72 -10.83 -12.59
C ASN A 175 13.66 -10.89 -14.11
N SER A 176 14.70 -11.45 -14.73
CA SER A 176 14.77 -11.65 -16.19
C SER A 176 13.88 -12.77 -16.71
N GLY A 177 13.62 -13.79 -15.89
CA GLY A 177 12.79 -14.94 -16.30
C GLY A 177 13.29 -15.54 -17.61
N SER A 178 12.38 -15.70 -18.58
CA SER A 178 12.67 -16.23 -19.92
C SER A 178 13.06 -15.14 -20.95
N PHE A 179 13.30 -13.90 -20.53
CA PHE A 179 13.64 -12.83 -21.46
C PHE A 179 15.04 -13.05 -22.07
N ARG A 180 15.07 -13.36 -23.37
CA ARG A 180 16.30 -13.46 -24.16
C ARG A 180 16.03 -12.88 -25.53
N THR A 181 16.70 -11.78 -25.84
CA THR A 181 16.87 -11.27 -27.20
C THR A 181 18.20 -11.78 -27.75
N ASP A 182 18.39 -11.75 -29.09
CA ASP A 182 19.63 -12.18 -29.76
C ASP A 182 20.85 -11.31 -29.39
N ASP A 183 20.63 -10.22 -28.65
CA ASP A 183 21.65 -9.36 -28.10
C ASP A 183 22.39 -9.98 -26.90
N SER A 184 23.52 -9.36 -26.55
CA SER A 184 24.33 -9.77 -25.40
C SER A 184 23.53 -9.74 -24.08
N ALA A 185 23.91 -10.60 -23.12
CA ALA A 185 23.26 -10.66 -21.80
C ALA A 185 23.24 -9.30 -21.07
N GLU A 186 24.27 -8.48 -21.27
CA GLU A 186 24.37 -7.12 -20.71
C GLU A 186 23.31 -6.17 -21.31
N GLU A 187 23.07 -6.25 -22.62
CA GLU A 187 22.07 -5.43 -23.29
C GLU A 187 20.65 -5.87 -22.89
N ASN A 188 20.43 -7.19 -22.78
CA ASN A 188 19.15 -7.74 -22.33
C ASN A 188 18.82 -7.27 -20.89
N ALA A 189 19.80 -7.29 -19.99
CA ALA A 189 19.64 -6.77 -18.63
C ALA A 189 19.33 -5.27 -18.63
N PHE A 190 20.03 -4.48 -19.46
CA PHE A 190 19.80 -3.05 -19.59
C PHE A 190 18.38 -2.72 -20.09
N GLN A 191 17.92 -3.37 -21.17
CA GLN A 191 16.58 -3.16 -21.72
C GLN A 191 15.49 -3.56 -20.72
N LEU A 192 15.68 -4.66 -20.01
CA LEU A 192 14.74 -5.11 -19.00
C LEU A 192 14.67 -4.14 -17.81
N ASN A 193 15.81 -3.64 -17.33
CA ASN A 193 15.86 -2.64 -16.28
C ASN A 193 15.17 -1.32 -16.71
N LEU A 194 15.26 -0.93 -17.98
CA LEU A 194 14.50 0.21 -18.50
C LEU A 194 12.98 -0.05 -18.46
N ALA A 195 12.52 -1.23 -18.87
CA ALA A 195 11.11 -1.60 -18.76
C ALA A 195 10.65 -1.63 -17.29
N ALA A 196 11.45 -2.24 -16.42
CA ALA A 196 11.22 -2.31 -14.98
C ALA A 196 11.10 -0.91 -14.36
N SER A 197 11.99 0.03 -14.70
CA SER A 197 11.95 1.39 -14.14
C SER A 197 10.62 2.11 -14.39
N LYS A 198 10.01 1.89 -15.57
CA LYS A 198 8.70 2.48 -15.93
C LYS A 198 7.56 1.78 -15.20
N GLU A 199 7.63 0.46 -15.08
CA GLU A 199 6.61 -0.35 -14.41
C GLU A 199 6.63 -0.13 -12.89
N ILE A 200 7.81 -0.04 -12.27
CA ILE A 200 7.98 0.32 -10.87
C ILE A 200 7.29 1.66 -10.60
N ALA A 201 7.59 2.69 -11.39
CA ALA A 201 6.97 4.00 -11.23
C ALA A 201 5.44 3.95 -11.35
N ARG A 202 4.92 3.11 -12.25
CA ARG A 202 3.48 2.88 -12.42
C ARG A 202 2.87 2.18 -11.19
N GLN A 203 3.47 1.10 -10.72
CA GLN A 203 3.00 0.31 -9.58
C GLN A 203 3.03 1.11 -8.27
N LEU A 204 4.06 1.93 -8.04
CA LEU A 204 4.14 2.80 -6.87
C LEU A 204 2.93 3.75 -6.79
N ARG A 205 2.46 4.28 -7.94
CA ARG A 205 1.26 5.12 -8.00
C ARG A 205 -0.02 4.32 -7.82
N LEU A 206 -0.15 3.18 -8.51
CA LEU A 206 -1.37 2.36 -8.45
C LEU A 206 -1.62 1.77 -7.06
N ARG A 207 -0.55 1.38 -6.35
CA ARG A 207 -0.61 0.78 -5.01
C ARG A 207 -0.53 1.82 -3.88
N ASP A 208 -0.33 3.09 -4.22
CA ASP A 208 0.04 4.20 -3.33
C ASP A 208 1.14 3.83 -2.31
N LEU A 209 2.20 3.17 -2.79
CA LEU A 209 3.34 2.76 -1.95
C LEU A 209 4.18 3.98 -1.61
N GLY A 210 4.55 4.14 -0.33
CA GLY A 210 5.36 5.27 0.11
C GLY A 210 6.21 4.95 1.33
N GLY A 211 7.12 5.84 1.66
CA GLY A 211 8.23 5.60 2.59
C GLY A 211 9.53 5.37 1.83
N VAL A 212 10.42 4.59 2.42
CA VAL A 212 11.68 4.15 1.81
C VAL A 212 11.38 3.01 0.84
N ILE A 213 11.91 3.10 -0.36
CA ILE A 213 11.77 2.09 -1.42
C ILE A 213 13.18 1.78 -1.92
N VAL A 214 13.51 0.49 -1.98
CA VAL A 214 14.78 -0.02 -2.44
C VAL A 214 14.51 -0.84 -3.70
N ASN A 215 15.14 -0.44 -4.81
CA ASN A 215 14.98 -1.11 -6.11
C ASN A 215 16.26 -1.87 -6.43
N ASP A 216 16.16 -3.19 -6.49
CA ASP A 216 17.21 -4.12 -6.87
C ASP A 216 17.08 -4.43 -8.37
N PHE A 217 17.86 -3.72 -9.17
CA PHE A 217 17.90 -3.90 -10.62
C PHE A 217 18.95 -4.96 -10.97
N ILE A 218 18.79 -5.61 -12.12
CA ILE A 218 19.80 -6.57 -12.60
C ILE A 218 21.14 -5.87 -12.76
N ASP A 219 22.22 -6.51 -12.30
CA ASP A 219 23.58 -5.97 -12.40
C ASP A 219 23.94 -5.56 -13.83
N MET A 220 24.52 -4.36 -13.95
CA MET A 220 25.01 -3.80 -15.20
C MET A 220 26.47 -3.41 -15.02
N ARG A 221 27.35 -3.88 -15.91
CA ARG A 221 28.80 -3.59 -15.89
C ARG A 221 29.07 -2.15 -16.30
N HIS A 222 28.31 -1.64 -17.28
CA HIS A 222 28.55 -0.30 -17.82
C HIS A 222 27.90 0.78 -16.96
N GLU A 223 28.70 1.76 -16.53
CA GLU A 223 28.19 2.92 -15.78
C GLU A 223 27.18 3.75 -16.59
N SER A 224 27.35 3.80 -17.91
CA SER A 224 26.41 4.46 -18.82
C SER A 224 25.01 3.83 -18.74
N HIS A 225 24.90 2.51 -18.58
CA HIS A 225 23.63 1.78 -18.45
C HIS A 225 22.96 2.11 -17.13
N ARG A 226 23.69 2.04 -16.01
CA ARG A 226 23.21 2.45 -14.68
C ARG A 226 22.65 3.87 -14.69
N ARG A 227 23.38 4.83 -15.25
CA ARG A 227 22.95 6.24 -15.36
C ARG A 227 21.68 6.42 -16.21
N LYS A 228 21.50 5.61 -17.26
CA LYS A 228 20.29 5.63 -18.10
C LYS A 228 19.08 5.05 -17.36
N VAL A 229 19.25 3.96 -16.61
CA VAL A 229 18.17 3.37 -15.78
C VAL A 229 17.74 4.35 -14.69
N GLU A 230 18.67 4.98 -13.97
CA GLU A 230 18.37 6.02 -12.98
C GLU A 230 17.57 7.19 -13.60
N ARG A 231 17.97 7.63 -14.80
CA ARG A 231 17.27 8.70 -15.51
C ARG A 231 15.86 8.27 -15.91
N SER A 232 15.70 7.06 -16.45
CA SER A 232 14.40 6.49 -16.82
C SER A 232 13.46 6.43 -15.62
N LEU A 233 13.95 6.00 -14.45
CA LEU A 233 13.17 5.99 -13.21
C LEU A 233 12.76 7.42 -12.78
N ARG A 234 13.69 8.38 -12.80
CA ARG A 234 13.37 9.79 -12.49
C ARG A 234 12.33 10.37 -13.44
N ASP A 235 12.47 10.12 -14.74
CA ASP A 235 11.54 10.60 -15.76
C ASP A 235 10.15 9.97 -15.59
N ALA A 236 10.08 8.68 -15.28
CA ALA A 236 8.82 7.96 -15.04
C ALA A 236 8.10 8.42 -13.75
N MET A 237 8.85 8.87 -12.75
CA MET A 237 8.31 9.43 -11.50
C MET A 237 7.92 10.90 -11.61
N ARG A 238 8.33 11.64 -12.64
CA ARG A 238 7.98 13.07 -12.81
C ARG A 238 6.46 13.33 -12.87
N ARG A 239 5.68 12.35 -13.34
CA ARG A 239 4.21 12.44 -13.39
C ARG A 239 3.54 12.13 -12.04
N ASP A 240 4.29 11.63 -11.07
CA ASP A 240 3.77 11.36 -9.74
C ASP A 240 3.49 12.66 -8.99
N ARG A 241 2.41 12.69 -8.21
CA ARG A 241 2.08 13.82 -7.35
C ARG A 241 2.78 13.75 -6.00
N ALA A 242 3.11 12.53 -5.56
CA ALA A 242 3.87 12.36 -4.34
C ALA A 242 5.29 12.89 -4.56
N ARG A 243 5.81 13.64 -3.59
CA ARG A 243 7.21 14.06 -3.64
C ARG A 243 8.11 12.82 -3.61
N THR A 244 9.04 12.76 -4.55
CA THR A 244 10.01 11.67 -4.64
C THR A 244 11.44 12.20 -4.56
N LYS A 245 12.32 11.46 -3.90
CA LYS A 245 13.77 11.67 -3.96
C LYS A 245 14.41 10.35 -4.37
N ILE A 246 15.12 10.34 -5.49
CA ILE A 246 15.78 9.13 -6.02
C ILE A 246 17.28 9.36 -5.96
N LEU A 247 18.00 8.48 -5.29
CA LEU A 247 19.46 8.53 -5.18
C LEU A 247 20.14 7.94 -6.42
N ARG A 248 21.47 7.95 -6.43
CA ARG A 248 22.24 7.22 -7.43
C ARG A 248 22.32 5.75 -7.03
N THR A 249 22.64 4.90 -8.01
CA THR A 249 22.91 3.48 -7.77
C THR A 249 24.01 3.34 -6.72
N SER A 250 23.75 2.55 -5.69
CA SER A 250 24.69 2.30 -4.61
C SER A 250 25.83 1.39 -5.08
N PRO A 251 26.92 1.28 -4.30
CA PRO A 251 27.97 0.29 -4.56
C PRO A 251 27.47 -1.16 -4.60
N PHE A 252 26.32 -1.43 -3.96
CA PHE A 252 25.67 -2.75 -3.95
C PHE A 252 24.67 -2.94 -5.11
N GLY A 253 24.60 -2.03 -6.09
CA GLY A 253 23.69 -2.15 -7.24
C GLY A 253 22.26 -1.64 -6.98
N LEU A 254 21.95 -1.21 -5.76
CA LEU A 254 20.60 -0.80 -5.36
C LEU A 254 20.31 0.66 -5.70
N ILE A 255 19.09 0.95 -6.15
CA ILE A 255 18.59 2.33 -6.29
C ILE A 255 17.60 2.62 -5.17
N GLU A 256 18.07 3.41 -4.20
CA GLU A 256 17.26 3.88 -3.06
C GLU A 256 16.45 5.12 -3.43
N MET A 257 15.19 5.15 -3.00
CA MET A 257 14.34 6.31 -3.15
C MET A 257 13.39 6.49 -1.96
N THR A 258 12.92 7.71 -1.76
CA THR A 258 11.80 8.00 -0.86
C THR A 258 10.63 8.54 -1.66
N ARG A 259 9.41 8.10 -1.30
CA ARG A 259 8.15 8.60 -1.85
C ARG A 259 7.23 9.01 -0.70
N GLN A 260 6.70 10.23 -0.76
CA GLN A 260 5.78 10.73 0.26
C GLN A 260 4.52 9.86 0.34
N ARG A 261 4.14 9.41 1.54
CA ARG A 261 2.85 8.74 1.79
C ARG A 261 1.72 9.77 1.73
N ILE A 262 0.79 9.59 0.79
CA ILE A 262 -0.40 10.46 0.65
C ILE A 262 -1.58 9.85 1.40
N ARG A 263 -1.76 8.52 1.31
CA ARG A 263 -2.80 7.76 2.02
C ARG A 263 -2.18 6.53 2.68
N PRO A 264 -2.90 5.86 3.61
CA PRO A 264 -2.56 4.49 3.99
C PRO A 264 -2.52 3.61 2.74
N GLY A 265 -1.52 2.72 2.64
CA GLY A 265 -1.36 1.88 1.46
C GLY A 265 -2.59 1.00 1.21
N LEU A 266 -2.87 0.72 -0.07
CA LEU A 266 -4.11 0.03 -0.49
C LEU A 266 -4.31 -1.30 0.25
N LYS A 267 -3.22 -2.04 0.50
CA LYS A 267 -3.27 -3.32 1.22
C LYS A 267 -3.91 -3.20 2.61
N LYS A 268 -3.60 -2.15 3.37
CA LYS A 268 -4.16 -1.94 4.72
C LYS A 268 -5.63 -1.55 4.72
N SER A 269 -6.16 -1.10 3.57
CA SER A 269 -7.58 -0.71 3.44
C SER A 269 -8.45 -1.87 2.94
N VAL A 270 -7.84 -2.91 2.38
CA VAL A 270 -8.55 -4.02 1.71
C VAL A 270 -8.32 -5.37 2.41
N TYR A 271 -7.20 -5.53 3.12
CA TYR A 271 -6.82 -6.79 3.76
C TYR A 271 -6.61 -6.61 5.26
N GLU A 272 -6.86 -7.68 5.99
CA GLU A 272 -6.47 -7.87 7.38
C GLU A 272 -5.22 -8.74 7.45
N ASP A 273 -4.47 -8.62 8.55
CA ASP A 273 -3.30 -9.47 8.77
C ASP A 273 -3.71 -10.93 8.96
N CYS A 274 -2.90 -11.85 8.45
CA CYS A 274 -3.20 -13.28 8.54
C CYS A 274 -3.31 -13.69 10.02
N PRO A 275 -4.44 -14.27 10.47
CA PRO A 275 -4.63 -14.62 11.88
C PRO A 275 -3.69 -15.74 12.34
N CYS A 276 -3.11 -16.52 11.41
CA CYS A 276 -2.18 -17.60 11.72
C CYS A 276 -0.73 -17.12 11.86
N CYS A 277 -0.23 -16.33 10.92
CA CYS A 277 1.19 -15.94 10.88
C CYS A 277 1.43 -14.46 11.19
N GLN A 278 0.37 -13.69 11.39
CA GLN A 278 0.39 -12.25 11.72
C GLN A 278 1.31 -11.45 10.80
N GLY A 279 1.26 -11.76 9.50
CA GLY A 279 2.05 -11.09 8.47
C GLY A 279 3.43 -11.69 8.19
N ARG A 280 3.88 -12.72 8.91
CA ARG A 280 5.18 -13.39 8.64
C ARG A 280 5.25 -14.07 7.26
N GLY A 281 4.10 -14.47 6.70
CA GLY A 281 4.03 -15.16 5.41
C GLY A 281 4.52 -16.62 5.42
N VAL A 282 5.01 -17.10 6.58
CA VAL A 282 5.45 -18.46 6.82
C VAL A 282 4.90 -18.96 8.16
N VAL A 283 4.77 -20.27 8.28
CA VAL A 283 4.36 -20.94 9.52
C VAL A 283 5.38 -22.00 9.93
N LYS A 284 5.48 -22.31 11.22
CA LYS A 284 6.33 -23.40 11.73
C LYS A 284 5.96 -24.73 11.04
N SER A 285 6.98 -25.56 10.78
CA SER A 285 6.76 -26.91 10.29
C SER A 285 6.11 -27.78 11.38
N GLY A 286 5.47 -28.88 10.98
CA GLY A 286 4.84 -29.79 11.94
C GLY A 286 5.82 -30.36 12.95
N GLU A 287 7.06 -30.61 12.54
CA GLU A 287 8.15 -31.07 13.39
C GLU A 287 8.55 -30.02 14.42
N SER A 288 8.71 -28.76 13.98
CA SER A 288 9.08 -27.67 14.89
C SER A 288 7.97 -27.39 15.90
N MET A 289 6.71 -27.42 15.47
CA MET A 289 5.57 -27.24 16.37
C MET A 289 5.44 -28.41 17.35
N ALA A 290 5.70 -29.64 16.91
CA ALA A 290 5.64 -30.81 17.79
C ALA A 290 6.66 -30.75 18.94
N ILE A 291 7.86 -30.21 18.72
CA ILE A 291 8.86 -30.03 19.78
C ILE A 291 8.34 -29.07 20.86
N GLU A 292 7.69 -27.98 20.45
CA GLU A 292 7.08 -27.00 21.35
C GLU A 292 5.91 -27.61 22.15
N VAL A 293 5.06 -28.38 21.48
CA VAL A 293 4.00 -29.16 22.12
C VAL A 293 4.56 -30.09 23.20
N VAL A 294 5.62 -30.84 22.91
CA VAL A 294 6.26 -31.74 23.89
C VAL A 294 6.77 -30.96 25.10
N ARG A 295 7.38 -29.79 24.91
CA ARG A 295 7.82 -28.94 26.04
C ARG A 295 6.66 -28.50 26.92
N ILE A 296 5.56 -28.06 26.32
CA ILE A 296 4.34 -27.66 27.03
C ILE A 296 3.75 -28.84 27.79
N LEU A 297 3.74 -30.02 27.17
CA LEU A 297 3.25 -31.26 27.73
C LEU A 297 4.08 -31.68 28.95
N MET A 298 5.42 -31.59 28.87
CA MET A 298 6.31 -31.83 30.02
C MET A 298 6.00 -30.89 31.18
N MET A 299 5.84 -29.59 30.93
CA MET A 299 5.52 -28.61 31.97
C MET A 299 4.13 -28.85 32.58
N ALA A 300 3.12 -29.13 31.75
CA ALA A 300 1.76 -29.39 32.20
C ALA A 300 1.67 -30.66 33.05
N CYS A 301 2.35 -31.74 32.65
CA CYS A 301 2.32 -33.01 33.36
C CYS A 301 3.11 -32.99 34.68
N GLN A 302 4.07 -32.07 34.85
CA GLN A 302 4.80 -31.89 36.12
C GLN A 302 3.98 -31.18 37.21
N LEU A 303 2.82 -30.60 36.88
CA LEU A 303 1.99 -29.93 37.89
C LEU A 303 1.45 -30.96 38.91
N PRO A 304 1.53 -30.70 40.24
CA PRO A 304 1.27 -31.71 41.27
C PRO A 304 -0.10 -32.39 41.22
N LYS A 305 -1.12 -31.72 40.65
CA LYS A 305 -2.49 -32.23 40.54
C LYS A 305 -2.84 -32.70 39.12
N ALA A 306 -1.96 -32.57 38.14
CA ALA A 306 -2.26 -32.96 36.76
C ALA A 306 -2.46 -34.47 36.65
N LYS A 307 -3.62 -34.87 36.14
CA LYS A 307 -3.97 -36.29 35.90
C LYS A 307 -4.38 -36.57 34.47
N ARG A 308 -4.99 -35.58 33.80
CA ARG A 308 -5.29 -35.68 32.37
C ARG A 308 -4.84 -34.41 31.67
N VAL A 309 -4.02 -34.55 30.64
CA VAL A 309 -3.56 -33.45 29.79
C VAL A 309 -4.00 -33.73 28.37
N THR A 310 -4.89 -32.89 27.85
CA THR A 310 -5.37 -32.98 26.46
C THR A 310 -4.80 -31.82 25.66
N ILE A 311 -4.07 -32.13 24.60
CA ILE A 311 -3.54 -31.14 23.67
C ILE A 311 -4.26 -31.28 22.33
N ARG A 312 -4.88 -30.19 21.87
CA ARG A 312 -5.48 -30.09 20.55
C ARG A 312 -4.60 -29.22 19.65
N VAL A 313 -4.21 -29.75 18.50
CA VAL A 313 -3.33 -29.10 17.51
C VAL A 313 -3.80 -29.41 16.09
N ASN A 314 -3.20 -28.74 15.10
CA ASN A 314 -3.41 -29.09 13.69
C ASN A 314 -3.03 -30.55 13.40
N ASP A 315 -3.75 -31.21 12.48
CA ASP A 315 -3.57 -32.63 12.16
C ASP A 315 -2.15 -33.02 11.78
N LYS A 316 -1.42 -32.15 11.07
CA LYS A 316 -0.03 -32.43 10.71
C LYS A 316 0.86 -32.58 11.96
N VAL A 317 0.61 -31.77 12.98
CA VAL A 317 1.33 -31.79 14.25
C VAL A 317 0.92 -33.02 15.07
N ALA A 318 -0.40 -33.28 15.17
CA ALA A 318 -0.93 -34.46 15.86
C ALA A 318 -0.40 -35.77 15.26
N ALA A 319 -0.39 -35.88 13.93
CA ALA A 319 0.16 -37.04 13.23
C ALA A 319 1.65 -37.22 13.51
N TYR A 320 2.43 -36.14 13.53
CA TYR A 320 3.85 -36.21 13.87
C TYR A 320 4.06 -36.67 15.33
N LEU A 321 3.28 -36.11 16.26
CA LEU A 321 3.35 -36.46 17.68
C LEU A 321 3.00 -37.93 17.94
N ASN A 322 1.87 -38.38 17.41
CA ASN A 322 1.35 -39.74 17.63
C ASN A 322 2.16 -40.83 16.92
N ASN A 323 3.00 -40.48 15.95
CA ASN A 323 3.82 -41.45 15.22
C ASN A 323 5.31 -41.31 15.54
N LYS A 324 5.92 -40.16 15.23
CA LYS A 324 7.38 -39.95 15.33
C LYS A 324 7.83 -39.62 16.74
N LYS A 325 6.99 -38.95 17.54
CA LYS A 325 7.29 -38.59 18.94
C LYS A 325 6.54 -39.43 19.97
N ARG A 326 5.93 -40.54 19.54
CA ARG A 326 5.10 -41.40 20.40
C ARG A 326 5.85 -41.90 21.64
N ARG A 327 7.13 -42.29 21.50
CA ARG A 327 7.95 -42.75 22.61
C ARG A 327 8.16 -41.65 23.65
N GLU A 328 8.54 -40.46 23.22
CA GLU A 328 8.72 -39.31 24.12
C GLU A 328 7.43 -38.96 24.87
N VAL A 329 6.27 -39.08 24.23
CA VAL A 329 4.97 -38.86 24.91
C VAL A 329 4.72 -39.92 25.99
N ILE A 330 4.97 -41.20 25.68
CA ILE A 330 4.83 -42.31 26.64
C ILE A 330 5.79 -42.12 27.82
N ASP A 331 7.05 -41.76 27.55
CA ASP A 331 8.05 -41.54 28.61
C ASP A 331 7.58 -40.44 29.59
N ILE A 332 6.89 -39.40 29.10
CA ILE A 332 6.32 -38.35 29.95
C ILE A 332 5.13 -38.85 30.75
N GLU A 333 4.23 -39.65 30.15
CA GLU A 333 3.12 -40.29 30.87
C GLU A 333 3.63 -41.18 32.02
N GLU A 334 4.65 -42.01 31.76
CA GLU A 334 5.23 -42.91 32.75
C GLU A 334 5.93 -42.16 33.89
N ALA A 335 6.71 -41.12 33.55
CA ALA A 335 7.44 -40.34 34.54
C ALA A 335 6.54 -39.52 35.48
N THR A 336 5.37 -39.06 34.99
CA THR A 336 4.48 -38.17 35.72
C THR A 336 3.22 -38.85 36.25
N GLY A 337 2.85 -40.01 35.71
CA GLY A 337 1.61 -40.71 36.01
C GLY A 337 0.35 -39.98 35.53
N ALA A 338 0.49 -39.03 34.59
CA ALA A 338 -0.62 -38.32 33.96
C ALA A 338 -1.00 -39.01 32.64
N ASN A 339 -2.29 -39.00 32.29
CA ASN A 339 -2.77 -39.48 30.98
C ASN A 339 -2.75 -38.34 29.96
N VAL A 340 -2.10 -38.58 28.83
CA VAL A 340 -1.92 -37.60 27.76
C VAL A 340 -2.77 -37.98 26.56
N GLN A 341 -3.52 -37.00 26.05
CA GLN A 341 -4.30 -37.14 24.82
C GLN A 341 -3.90 -36.08 23.81
N ILE A 342 -3.53 -36.51 22.61
CA ILE A 342 -3.17 -35.63 21.50
C ILE A 342 -4.23 -35.73 20.43
N LEU A 343 -4.97 -34.63 20.24
CA LEU A 343 -6.09 -34.53 19.31
C LEU A 343 -5.71 -33.67 18.11
N GLY A 344 -5.97 -34.19 16.92
CA GLY A 344 -5.92 -33.44 15.67
C GLY A 344 -7.21 -32.64 15.45
N SER A 345 -7.10 -31.46 14.85
CA SER A 345 -8.22 -30.64 14.39
C SER A 345 -7.84 -29.87 13.15
N GLU A 346 -8.53 -30.14 12.03
CA GLU A 346 -8.39 -29.36 10.78
C GLU A 346 -8.75 -27.88 10.96
N GLY A 347 -9.67 -27.58 11.89
CA GLY A 347 -10.12 -26.21 12.17
C GLY A 347 -9.10 -25.34 12.91
N LEU A 348 -7.97 -25.90 13.36
CA LEU A 348 -6.92 -25.14 14.04
C LEU A 348 -5.82 -24.71 13.07
N PHE A 349 -5.36 -23.47 13.24
CA PHE A 349 -4.21 -22.95 12.51
C PHE A 349 -2.95 -23.79 12.79
N PRO A 350 -2.00 -23.89 11.83
CA PRO A 350 -0.78 -24.70 11.97
C PRO A 350 0.02 -24.49 13.27
N GLU A 351 0.06 -23.25 13.79
CA GLU A 351 0.78 -22.90 15.03
C GLU A 351 -0.13 -22.75 16.25
N HIS A 352 -1.43 -23.00 16.11
CA HIS A 352 -2.36 -22.90 17.23
C HIS A 352 -2.40 -24.21 18.02
N MET A 353 -2.42 -24.08 19.33
CA MET A 353 -2.52 -25.17 20.27
C MET A 353 -3.47 -24.81 21.40
N GLU A 354 -4.27 -25.78 21.82
CA GLU A 354 -5.10 -25.70 23.01
C GLU A 354 -4.67 -26.79 23.98
N CYS A 355 -4.47 -26.43 25.25
CA CYS A 355 -4.09 -27.37 26.30
C CYS A 355 -5.15 -27.34 27.41
N ASP A 356 -5.78 -28.48 27.67
CA ASP A 356 -6.73 -28.73 28.76
C ASP A 356 -6.07 -29.66 29.77
N CYS A 357 -5.72 -29.12 30.93
CA CYS A 357 -5.12 -29.87 32.04
C CYS A 357 -6.14 -30.05 33.16
N ARG A 358 -6.36 -31.28 33.64
CA ARG A 358 -7.35 -31.59 34.66
C ARG A 358 -6.81 -32.46 35.78
N ASP A 359 -7.37 -32.27 36.98
CA ASP A 359 -7.10 -33.10 38.16
C ASP A 359 -7.91 -34.41 38.16
N SER A 360 -7.73 -35.22 39.21
CA SER A 360 -8.46 -36.49 39.39
C SER A 360 -9.97 -36.32 39.57
N ALA A 361 -10.43 -35.15 40.00
CA ALA A 361 -11.85 -34.82 40.13
C ALA A 361 -12.43 -34.19 38.84
N GLY A 362 -11.61 -34.01 37.81
CA GLY A 362 -12.01 -33.43 36.53
C GLY A 362 -12.05 -31.90 36.52
N ASN A 363 -11.53 -31.24 37.56
CA ASN A 363 -11.43 -29.78 37.61
C ASN A 363 -10.29 -29.30 36.72
N LEU A 364 -10.49 -28.15 36.07
CA LEU A 364 -9.47 -27.51 35.25
C LEU A 364 -8.34 -26.96 36.12
N ILE A 365 -7.10 -27.25 35.72
CA ILE A 365 -5.89 -26.70 36.34
C ILE A 365 -5.41 -25.56 35.44
N SER A 366 -5.26 -24.35 36.02
CA SER A 366 -4.67 -23.21 35.30
C SER A 366 -3.22 -23.49 34.95
N LEU A 367 -2.82 -23.08 33.75
CA LEU A 367 -1.50 -23.23 33.19
C LEU A 367 -0.86 -21.83 33.07
N PRO A 368 -0.24 -21.31 34.14
CA PRO A 368 0.21 -19.91 34.18
C PRO A 368 1.21 -19.57 33.06
N PHE A 369 2.05 -20.52 32.66
CA PHE A 369 3.02 -20.37 31.57
C PHE A 369 2.38 -20.24 30.17
N LEU A 370 1.09 -20.60 30.01
CA LEU A 370 0.33 -20.40 28.76
C LEU A 370 -0.51 -19.11 28.80
N GLU A 371 -0.70 -18.53 29.98
CA GLU A 371 -1.46 -17.29 30.16
C GLU A 371 -0.57 -16.05 29.93
N GLU A 372 0.73 -16.12 30.24
CA GLU A 372 1.71 -15.04 29.99
C GLU A 372 1.90 -14.73 28.50
N ASP A 373 1.88 -15.75 27.63
CA ASP A 373 2.00 -15.57 26.18
C ASP A 373 0.81 -14.83 25.54
N LYS A 374 -0.38 -14.92 26.16
CA LYS A 374 -1.58 -14.19 25.69
C LYS A 374 -1.56 -12.71 26.05
N VAL A 375 -0.80 -12.31 27.08
CA VAL A 375 -0.64 -10.91 27.49
C VAL A 375 0.37 -10.20 26.58
N ASN A 376 1.43 -10.89 26.16
CA ASN A 376 2.43 -10.34 25.24
C ASN A 376 1.98 -10.28 23.78
N ALA A 377 0.99 -11.08 23.37
CA ALA A 377 0.41 -11.02 22.02
C ALA A 377 -0.65 -9.90 21.82
N LYS A 378 -0.99 -9.17 22.89
CA LYS A 378 -1.96 -8.05 22.88
C LYS A 378 -1.31 -6.67 23.06
N ALA A 379 -0.01 -6.60 23.31
CA ALA A 379 0.80 -5.38 23.33
C ALA A 379 1.52 -5.25 21.99
#